data_AF-A0A5B8J3Q4-F1
#
_entry.id   AF-A0A5B8J3Q4-F1
#
_cell.length_a   1.000
_cell.length_b   1.000
_cell.length_c   1.000
_cell.angle_alpha   90.00
_cell.angle_beta   90.00
_cell.angle_gamma   90.00
#
_symmetry.space_group_name_H-M   'P 1'
#
loop_
_entity.id
_entity.type
_entity.pdbx_description
1 polymer ?
#
loop_
_entity_poly.entity_id
_entity_poly.type
_entity_poly.pdbx_seq_one_letter_code
_entity_poly.pdbx_strand_id
1 'polypeptide(L)' 'MIELGAMTFDRRARRMKDEGQDVVLTLRELALLNLLLTHESEVLSKTRLFEGLFSFAAD' A
#
# COMPACT_ATOMS: atom_id res chain seq x y z
N MET A 1 5.04 -4.89 10.86
CA MET A 1 4.08 -5.80 10.22
C MET A 1 2.71 -5.20 10.45
N ILE A 2 1.85 -5.18 9.43
CA ILE A 2 0.48 -4.65 9.48
C ILE A 2 -0.46 -5.79 9.15
N GLU A 3 -1.54 -5.94 9.90
CA GLU A 3 -2.54 -7.01 9.74
C GLU A 3 -3.91 -6.38 9.50
N LEU A 4 -4.59 -6.79 8.43
CA LEU A 4 -5.91 -6.30 8.03
C LEU A 4 -6.76 -7.49 7.58
N GLY A 5 -7.51 -8.07 8.51
CA GLY A 5 -8.25 -9.32 8.25
C GLY A 5 -7.31 -10.46 7.90
N ALA A 6 -7.53 -11.11 6.76
CA ALA A 6 -6.66 -12.19 6.26
C ALA A 6 -5.37 -11.68 5.59
N MET A 7 -5.25 -10.36 5.38
CA MET A 7 -4.10 -9.75 4.76
C MET A 7 -3.02 -9.41 5.80
N THR A 8 -1.78 -9.74 5.49
CA THR A 8 -0.60 -9.28 6.24
C THR A 8 0.34 -8.53 5.31
N PHE A 9 0.93 -7.45 5.82
CA PHE A 9 1.88 -6.64 5.06
C PHE A 9 3.13 -6.35 5.89
N ASP A 10 4.28 -6.77 5.37
CA ASP A 10 5.58 -6.35 5.87
C ASP A 10 6.06 -5.15 5.06
N ARG A 11 5.90 -3.96 5.64
CA ARG A 11 6.31 -2.69 5.04
C ARG A 11 7.83 -2.60 4.79
N ARG A 12 8.66 -3.25 5.61
CA ARG A 12 10.13 -3.25 5.44
C ARG A 12 10.54 -4.18 4.31
N ALA A 13 9.98 -5.39 4.30
CA ALA A 13 10.26 -6.38 3.25
C ALA A 13 9.53 -6.08 1.93
N ARG A 14 8.56 -5.15 1.94
CA ARG A 14 7.65 -4.85 0.82
C ARG A 14 6.93 -6.10 0.33
N ARG A 15 6.49 -6.95 1.27
CA ARG A 15 5.79 -8.21 1.00
C ARG A 15 4.38 -8.17 1.56
N MET A 16 3.43 -8.62 0.76
CA MET A 16 2.05 -8.83 1.15
C MET A 16 1.74 -10.32 1.11
N LYS A 17 0.97 -10.78 2.08
CA LYS A 17 0.26 -12.05 1.99
C LYS A 17 -1.23 -11.84 2.14
N ASP A 18 -1.99 -12.66 1.45
CA ASP A 18 -3.44 -12.76 1.60
C ASP A 18 -3.81 -14.23 1.82
N GLU A 19 -4.56 -14.51 2.89
CA GLU A 19 -4.84 -15.89 3.34
C GLU A 19 -3.57 -16.76 3.45
N GLY A 20 -2.44 -16.13 3.82
CA GLY A 20 -1.14 -16.78 3.95
C GLY A 20 -0.36 -16.99 2.63
N GLN A 21 -0.94 -16.67 1.47
CA GLN A 21 -0.28 -16.76 0.16
C GLN A 21 0.44 -15.47 -0.19
N ASP A 22 1.64 -15.55 -0.76
CA ASP A 22 2.39 -14.37 -1.20
C ASP A 22 1.70 -13.69 -2.39
N VAL A 23 1.45 -12.39 -2.25
CA VAL A 23 0.91 -11.54 -3.32
C VAL A 23 2.03 -10.67 -3.86
N VAL A 24 2.34 -10.84 -5.15
CA VAL A 24 3.33 -10.01 -5.84
C VAL A 24 2.67 -8.70 -6.27
N LEU A 25 3.16 -7.59 -5.73
CA LEU A 25 2.70 -6.25 -6.09
C LEU A 25 3.68 -5.61 -7.07
N THR A 26 3.14 -4.90 -8.06
CA THR A 26 3.92 -3.94 -8.83
C THR A 26 4.36 -2.77 -7.94
N LEU A 27 5.34 -1.98 -8.42
CA LEU A 27 5.78 -0.78 -7.70
C LEU A 27 4.64 0.21 -7.44
N ARG A 28 3.71 0.38 -8.39
CA ARG A 28 2.57 1.29 -8.25
C ARG A 28 1.56 0.79 -7.23
N GLU A 29 1.23 -0.51 -7.25
CA GLU A 29 0.32 -1.10 -6.26
C GLU A 29 0.90 -1.05 -4.86
N LEU A 30 2.20 -1.29 -4.72
CA LEU A 30 2.90 -1.15 -3.45
C LEU A 30 2.87 0.29 -2.94
N ALA A 31 3.11 1.27 -3.80
CA ALA A 31 3.04 2.68 -3.43
C ALA A 31 1.62 3.07 -2.99
N LEU A 32 0.60 2.60 -3.72
CA LEU A 32 -0.80 2.82 -3.39
C LEU A 32 -1.17 2.20 -2.04
N LEU A 33 -0.76 0.95 -1.80
CA LEU A 33 -1.00 0.26 -0.54
C LEU A 33 -0.34 1.02 0.63
N ASN A 34 0.92 1.45 0.48
CA ASN A 34 1.58 2.26 1.51
C ASN A 34 0.86 3.58 1.77
N LEU A 35 0.34 4.25 0.74
CA LEU A 35 -0.42 5.49 0.89
C LEU A 35 -1.72 5.25 1.68
N LEU A 36 -2.46 4.19 1.35
CA LEU A 36 -3.68 3.81 2.07
C LEU A 36 -3.39 3.44 3.53
N LEU A 37 -2.32 2.69 3.78
CA LEU A 37 -1.91 2.30 5.13
C LEU A 37 -1.38 3.46 5.98
N THR A 38 -0.92 4.55 5.35
CA THR A 38 -0.48 5.75 6.06
C THR A 38 -1.66 6.64 6.47
N HIS A 39 -2.76 6.58 5.71
CA HIS A 39 -3.99 7.33 5.94
C HIS A 39 -5.12 6.39 6.37
N GLU A 40 -4.87 5.59 7.40
CA GLU A 40 -5.87 4.68 7.92
C GLU A 40 -7.12 5.43 8.39
N SER A 41 -8.30 4.87 8.11
CA SER A 41 -9.60 5.46 8.45
C SER A 41 -9.95 6.78 7.72
N GLU A 42 -9.17 7.20 6.72
CA GLU A 42 -9.50 8.34 5.85
C GLU A 42 -10.07 7.86 4.50
N VAL A 43 -11.10 8.54 4.00
CA VAL A 43 -11.52 8.39 2.59
C VAL A 43 -10.65 9.29 1.73
N LEU A 44 -9.79 8.69 0.90
CA LEU A 44 -8.93 9.42 -0.04
C LEU A 44 -9.64 9.59 -1.39
N SER A 45 -9.66 10.82 -1.91
CA SER A 45 -10.13 11.09 -3.27
C SER A 45 -9.14 10.56 -4.31
N LYS A 46 -9.61 10.27 -5.52
CA LYS A 46 -8.74 9.85 -6.63
C LYS A 46 -7.62 10.87 -6.89
N THR A 47 -7.93 12.16 -6.84
CA THR A 47 -6.92 13.24 -6.99
C THR A 47 -5.81 13.12 -5.97
N ARG A 48 -6.16 12.96 -4.67
CA ARG A 48 -5.17 12.82 -3.59
C ARG A 48 -4.34 11.54 -3.73
N LEU A 49 -4.93 10.45 -4.22
CA LEU A 49 -4.19 9.22 -4.55
C LEU A 49 -3.17 9.45 -5.67
N PHE A 50 -3.56 10.13 -6.75
CA PHE A 50 -2.65 10.44 -7.84
C PHE A 50 -1.52 11.37 -7.40
N GLU A 51 -1.82 12.44 -6.68
CA GLU A 51 -0.81 13.37 -6.15
C GLU A 51 0.24 12.64 -5.31
N GLY A 52 -0.19 11.78 -4.38
CA GLY A 52 0.72 10.98 -3.58
C GLY A 52 1.56 10.01 -4.43
N LEU A 53 0.95 9.31 -5.39
CA LEU A 53 1.68 8.37 -6.25
C LEU A 53 2.73 9.05 -7.14
N PHE A 54 2.49 10.29 -7.57
CA PHE A 54 3.45 11.05 -8.37
C PHE A 54 4.51 11.77 -7.52
N SER A 55 4.21 12.12 -6.26
CA SER A 55 5.21 12.74 -5.37
C SER A 55 6.36 11.80 -5.01
N PHE A 56 6.11 10.49 -4.98
CA PHE A 56 7.14 9.47 -4.72
C PHE A 56 7.92 9.03 -5.98
N ALA A 57 7.52 9.47 -7.18
CA ALA A 57 8.22 9.14 -8.43
C ALA A 57 9.37 10.10 -8.76
N ALA A 58 9.57 11.14 -7.95
CA ALA A 58 10.55 12.20 -8.16
C ALA A 58 11.86 12.02 -7.38
N ASP A 59 12.01 10.95 -6.58
CA ASP A 59 13.21 10.62 -5.79
C ASP A 59 13.88 9.32 -6.26
#